data_AF-G2X6L8-F1
#
_entry.id   AF-G2X6L8-F1
#
_cell.length_a   1.000
_cell.length_b   1.000
_cell.length_c   1.000
_cell.angle_alpha   90.00
_cell.angle_beta   90.00
_cell.angle_gamma   90.00
#
_symmetry.space_group_name_H-M   'P 1'
#
loop_
_entity.id
_entity.type
_entity.pdbx_description
1 polymer ?
#
loop_
_entity_poly.entity_id
_entity_poly.type
_entity_poly.pdbx_seq_one_letter_code
_entity_poly.pdbx_strand_id
1 'polypeptide(L)'
;MSTAYTGASGAEMLASHTLAQEIIARNSDADPVLDFEELNLLEHYVRDPSQAKEILDSKGYADEAQRAGSLVTHVISLHGTNTPGLHDGEIRVLREWFENGRAGKA
;
A
#
# COMPACT_ATOMS: atom_id res chain seq x y z
N MET A 1 -0.73 -6.85 26.25
CA MET A 1 -1.76 -7.38 25.32
C MET A 1 -1.73 -6.49 24.10
N SER A 2 -0.99 -6.88 23.07
CA SER A 2 -0.92 -6.16 21.80
C SER A 2 -2.30 -6.26 21.16
N THR A 3 -2.99 -5.13 21.01
CA THR A 3 -4.28 -5.07 20.32
C THR A 3 -4.02 -5.29 18.85
N ALA A 4 -4.07 -6.55 18.43
CA ALA A 4 -4.05 -6.93 17.03
C ALA A 4 -5.12 -6.12 16.28
N TYR A 5 -4.73 -5.49 15.18
CA TYR A 5 -5.56 -4.82 14.20
C TYR A 5 -7.00 -5.41 14.12
N THR A 6 -8.01 -4.58 14.40
CA THR A 6 -9.46 -4.92 14.32
C THR A 6 -10.18 -4.22 13.16
N GLY A 7 -9.45 -3.56 12.27
CA GLY A 7 -10.00 -2.93 11.07
C GLY A 7 -10.34 -3.94 9.97
N ALA A 8 -10.89 -3.44 8.85
CA ALA A 8 -11.16 -4.26 7.67
C ALA A 8 -9.86 -4.90 7.16
N SER A 9 -9.90 -6.16 6.73
CA SER A 9 -8.73 -6.86 6.22
C SER A 9 -8.16 -6.14 4.99
N GLY A 10 -6.86 -6.29 4.71
CA GLY A 10 -6.25 -5.70 3.50
C GLY A 10 -7.00 -6.04 2.21
N ALA A 11 -7.55 -7.26 2.11
CA ALA A 11 -8.42 -7.68 1.00
C ALA A 11 -9.76 -6.92 0.94
N GLU A 12 -10.36 -6.60 2.09
CA GLU A 12 -11.60 -5.82 2.16
C GLU A 12 -11.35 -4.35 1.82
N MET A 13 -10.21 -3.78 2.23
CA MET A 13 -9.79 -2.43 1.88
C MET A 13 -9.50 -2.28 0.39
N LEU A 14 -8.89 -3.30 -0.23
CA LEU A 14 -8.71 -3.40 -1.67
C LEU A 14 -10.04 -3.50 -2.42
N ALA A 15 -10.95 -4.36 -1.95
CA ALA A 15 -12.27 -4.52 -2.57
C ALA A 15 -13.15 -3.26 -2.43
N SER A 16 -12.93 -2.48 -1.37
CA SER A 16 -13.73 -1.27 -1.07
C SER A 16 -13.09 0.03 -1.56
N HIS A 17 -11.88 -0.02 -2.14
CA HIS A 17 -11.09 1.17 -2.54
C HIS A 17 -10.92 2.19 -1.40
N THR A 18 -10.74 1.70 -0.18
CA THR A 18 -10.52 2.52 1.02
C THR A 18 -9.09 2.45 1.53
N LEU A 19 -8.24 1.62 0.91
CA LEU A 19 -6.88 1.35 1.38
C LEU A 19 -6.04 2.63 1.52
N ALA A 20 -6.05 3.49 0.50
CA ALA A 20 -5.30 4.75 0.56
C ALA A 20 -5.74 5.66 1.72
N GLN A 21 -7.04 5.72 2.00
CA GLN A 21 -7.58 6.54 3.07
C GLN A 21 -7.23 5.98 4.45
N GLU A 22 -7.36 4.66 4.62
CA GLU A 22 -7.03 3.98 5.89
C GLU A 22 -5.53 4.10 6.21
N ILE A 23 -4.65 3.98 5.20
CA ILE A 23 -3.21 4.20 5.37
C ILE A 23 -2.94 5.61 5.89
N ILE A 24 -3.51 6.64 5.26
CA ILE A 24 -3.31 8.03 5.65
C ILE A 24 -3.88 8.31 7.04
N ALA A 25 -5.09 7.80 7.32
CA ALA A 25 -5.80 8.06 8.57
C ALA A 25 -5.11 7.40 9.77
N ARG A 26 -4.53 6.22 9.58
CA ARG A 26 -3.97 5.40 10.66
C ARG A 26 -2.44 5.39 10.71
N ASN A 27 -1.76 6.17 9.87
CA ASN A 27 -0.29 6.23 9.86
C ASN A 27 0.31 6.66 11.21
N SER A 28 -0.46 7.36 12.06
CA SER A 28 -0.04 7.78 13.40
C SER A 28 -0.65 6.95 14.54
N ASP A 29 -1.41 5.91 14.22
CA ASP A 29 -1.98 5.02 15.22
C ASP A 29 -0.90 4.11 15.83
N ALA A 30 -1.19 3.59 17.02
CA ALA A 30 -0.31 2.62 17.70
C ALA A 30 -0.18 1.28 16.93
N ASP A 31 -1.09 1.03 15.99
CA ASP A 31 -1.15 -0.16 15.13
C ASP A 31 -1.52 0.31 13.71
N PRO A 32 -0.54 0.84 12.94
CA PRO A 32 -0.79 1.35 11.59
C PRO A 32 -1.13 0.22 10.63
N VAL A 33 -1.88 0.54 9.55
CA VAL A 33 -2.28 -0.44 8.52
C VAL A 33 -1.08 -1.07 7.82
N LEU A 34 -0.01 -0.31 7.69
CA LEU A 34 1.23 -0.71 7.04
C LEU A 34 2.41 -0.43 7.95
N ASP A 35 3.34 -1.36 8.00
CA ASP A 35 4.62 -1.18 8.67
C ASP A 35 5.54 -0.23 7.89
N PHE A 36 6.62 0.25 8.53
CA PHE A 36 7.56 1.17 7.91
C PHE A 36 8.17 0.65 6.59
N GLU A 37 8.46 -0.65 6.51
CA GLU A 37 8.99 -1.27 5.29
C GLU A 37 7.97 -1.30 4.15
N GLU A 38 6.70 -1.54 4.49
CA GLU A 38 5.60 -1.54 3.54
C GLU A 38 5.29 -0.12 3.05
N LEU A 39 5.35 0.88 3.94
CA LEU A 39 5.20 2.29 3.57
C LEU A 39 6.29 2.75 2.62
N ASN A 40 7.56 2.37 2.84
CA ASN A 40 8.65 2.69 1.91
C ASN A 40 8.46 2.02 0.55
N LEU A 41 7.96 0.79 0.54
CA LEU A 41 7.65 0.07 -0.70
C LEU A 41 6.49 0.75 -1.45
N LEU A 42 5.44 1.16 -0.73
CA LEU A 42 4.31 1.86 -1.29
C LEU A 42 4.73 3.22 -1.85
N GLU A 43 5.57 3.96 -1.14
CA GLU A 43 6.15 5.23 -1.60
C GLU A 43 6.87 5.07 -2.93
N HIS A 44 7.73 4.05 -3.04
CA HIS A 44 8.46 3.76 -4.28
C HIS A 44 7.48 3.48 -5.43
N TYR A 45 6.47 2.65 -5.18
CA TYR A 45 5.45 2.32 -6.17
C TYR A 45 4.61 3.54 -6.59
N VAL A 46 4.11 4.35 -5.66
CA VAL A 46 3.25 5.48 -6.03
C VAL A 46 4.04 6.61 -6.70
N ARG A 47 5.35 6.70 -6.46
CA ARG A 47 6.24 7.63 -7.16
C ARG A 47 6.37 7.25 -8.63
N ASP A 48 6.54 5.97 -8.94
CA ASP A 48 6.60 5.46 -10.30
C ASP A 48 5.89 4.10 -10.44
N PRO A 49 4.56 4.10 -10.68
CA PRO A 49 3.79 2.87 -10.78
C PRO A 49 4.19 2.00 -11.97
N SER A 50 4.80 2.60 -13.01
CA SER A 50 5.23 1.87 -14.20
C SER A 50 6.36 0.88 -13.90
N GLN A 51 7.12 1.13 -12.83
CA GLN A 51 8.17 0.25 -12.32
C GLN A 51 7.64 -0.84 -11.37
N ALA A 52 6.32 -1.04 -11.25
CA ALA A 52 5.73 -2.04 -10.36
C ALA A 52 6.41 -3.43 -10.42
N LYS A 53 6.69 -3.92 -11.63
CA LYS A 53 7.36 -5.20 -11.83
C LYS A 53 8.81 -5.19 -11.36
N GLU A 54 9.56 -4.13 -11.67
CA GLU A 54 10.96 -3.96 -11.26
C GLU A 54 11.08 -3.82 -9.74
N ILE A 55 10.12 -3.15 -9.09
CA ILE A 55 10.04 -3.01 -7.64
C ILE A 55 9.85 -4.38 -6.96
N LEU A 56 8.96 -5.22 -7.51
CA LEU A 56 8.75 -6.58 -7.00
C LEU A 56 9.98 -7.47 -7.23
N ASP A 57 10.58 -7.40 -8.41
CA ASP A 57 11.78 -8.17 -8.78
C ASP A 57 12.98 -7.79 -7.91
N SER A 58 13.23 -6.49 -7.73
CA SER A 58 14.32 -5.97 -6.89
C SER A 58 14.23 -6.38 -5.42
N LYS A 59 13.04 -6.75 -4.94
CA LYS A 59 12.82 -7.23 -3.58
C LYS A 59 12.73 -8.76 -3.49
N GLY A 60 12.88 -9.47 -4.60
CA GLY A 60 12.77 -10.94 -4.65
C GLY A 60 11.33 -11.46 -4.56
N TYR A 61 10.34 -10.59 -4.76
CA TYR A 61 8.91 -10.95 -4.68
C TYR A 61 8.30 -11.36 -6.03
N ALA A 62 9.11 -11.50 -7.08
CA ALA A 62 8.66 -11.87 -8.42
C ALA A 62 7.81 -13.15 -8.46
N ASP A 63 8.13 -14.14 -7.62
CA ASP A 63 7.41 -15.42 -7.51
C ASP A 63 6.51 -15.54 -6.27
N GLU A 64 6.73 -14.72 -5.23
CA GLU A 64 6.05 -14.84 -3.92
C GLU A 64 4.99 -13.77 -3.62
N ALA A 65 4.80 -12.78 -4.50
CA ALA A 65 3.78 -11.74 -4.32
C ALA A 65 2.35 -12.29 -4.13
N GLN A 66 2.09 -13.54 -4.55
CA GLN A 66 0.81 -14.23 -4.37
C GLN A 66 0.73 -15.16 -3.14
N ARG A 67 1.85 -15.53 -2.50
CA ARG A 67 1.86 -16.58 -1.45
C ARG A 67 2.36 -16.13 -0.08
N ALA A 68 3.25 -15.14 0.00
CA ALA A 68 3.85 -14.69 1.25
C ALA A 68 4.08 -13.15 1.30
N GLY A 69 3.65 -12.44 0.26
CA GLY A 69 3.86 -11.00 0.13
C GLY A 69 2.99 -10.16 1.08
N SER A 70 3.57 -9.06 1.56
CA SER A 70 2.89 -7.97 2.28
C SER A 70 1.71 -7.39 1.46
N LEU A 71 0.75 -6.74 2.11
CA LEU A 71 -0.40 -6.09 1.44
C LEU A 71 0.02 -5.20 0.27
N VAL A 72 1.14 -4.48 0.42
CA VAL A 72 1.68 -3.60 -0.62
C VAL A 72 2.21 -4.39 -1.81
N THR A 73 2.91 -5.51 -1.59
CA THR A 73 3.36 -6.36 -2.70
C THR A 73 2.18 -6.91 -3.51
N HIS A 74 1.06 -7.22 -2.83
CA HIS A 74 -0.16 -7.64 -3.50
C HIS A 74 -0.76 -6.50 -4.34
N VAL A 75 -0.87 -5.29 -3.78
CA VAL A 75 -1.30 -4.08 -4.51
C VAL A 75 -0.45 -3.86 -5.77
N ILE A 76 0.87 -3.92 -5.64
CA ILE A 76 1.80 -3.71 -6.76
C ILE A 76 1.64 -4.82 -7.81
N SER A 77 1.41 -6.07 -7.39
CA SER A 77 1.19 -7.20 -8.31
C SER A 77 -0.09 -7.05 -9.13
N LEU A 78 -1.10 -6.36 -8.58
CA LEU A 78 -2.36 -6.06 -9.26
C LEU A 78 -2.25 -4.86 -10.21
N HIS A 79 -1.15 -4.12 -10.20
CA HIS A 79 -0.95 -2.98 -11.10
C HIS A 79 -1.02 -3.42 -12.57
N GLY A 80 -1.82 -2.70 -13.38
CA GLY A 80 -2.02 -3.01 -14.79
C GLY A 80 -2.91 -4.24 -15.07
N THR A 81 -3.51 -4.84 -14.04
CA THR A 81 -4.55 -5.88 -14.20
C THR A 81 -5.94 -5.25 -14.38
N ASN A 82 -6.95 -6.07 -14.68
CA ASN A 82 -8.34 -5.61 -14.82
C ASN A 82 -9.01 -5.24 -13.47
N THR A 83 -8.34 -5.53 -12.35
CA THR A 83 -8.77 -5.23 -10.98
C THR A 83 -7.57 -4.67 -10.21
N PRO A 84 -7.14 -3.44 -10.52
CA PRO A 84 -5.98 -2.84 -9.87
C PRO A 84 -6.24 -2.61 -8.38
N GLY A 85 -5.23 -2.89 -7.54
CA GLY A 85 -5.37 -2.75 -6.09
C GLY A 85 -5.41 -1.29 -5.61
N LEU A 86 -4.89 -0.37 -6.42
CA LEU A 86 -5.05 1.07 -6.24
C LEU A 86 -5.38 1.70 -7.58
N HIS A 87 -6.39 2.56 -7.60
CA HIS A 87 -6.73 3.36 -8.77
C HIS A 87 -5.83 4.59 -8.91
N ASP A 88 -5.77 5.20 -10.09
CA ASP A 88 -4.96 6.41 -10.33
C ASP A 88 -5.26 7.54 -9.34
N GLY A 89 -6.52 7.70 -8.92
CA GLY A 89 -6.91 8.67 -7.89
C GLY A 89 -6.30 8.37 -6.52
N GLU A 90 -6.27 7.10 -6.12
CA GLU A 90 -5.67 6.65 -4.86
C GLU A 90 -4.14 6.78 -4.89
N ILE A 91 -3.52 6.39 -6.01
CA ILE A 91 -2.07 6.55 -6.23
C ILE A 91 -1.69 8.03 -6.14
N ARG A 92 -2.48 8.91 -6.75
CA ARG A 92 -2.26 10.36 -6.69
C ARG A 92 -2.34 10.89 -5.25
N VAL A 93 -3.39 10.53 -4.51
CA VAL A 93 -3.57 10.97 -3.12
C VAL A 93 -2.43 10.47 -2.24
N LEU A 94 -2.02 9.20 -2.38
CA LEU A 94 -0.89 8.64 -1.66
C LEU A 94 0.42 9.34 -2.03
N ARG A 95 0.66 9.60 -3.31
CA ARG A 95 1.85 10.34 -3.76
C ARG A 95 1.92 11.72 -3.12
N GLU A 96 0.83 12.49 -3.21
CA GLU A 96 0.77 13.82 -2.61
C GLU A 96 1.01 13.72 -1.09
N TRP A 97 0.45 12.72 -0.42
CA TRP A 97 0.68 12.50 1.00
C TRP A 97 2.14 12.16 1.36
N PHE A 98 2.81 11.30 0.59
CA PHE A 98 4.24 11.01 0.77
C PHE A 98 5.11 12.24 0.52
N GLU A 99 4.82 13.03 -0.53
CA GLU A 99 5.52 14.28 -0.83
C GLU A 99 5.36 15.33 0.27
N ASN A 100 4.24 15.31 1.00
CA ASN A 100 4.00 16.14 2.18
C ASN A 100 4.61 15.56 3.48
N GLY A 101 5.51 14.57 3.37
CA GLY A 101 6.26 14.02 4.51
C GLY A 101 5.44 13.07 5.38
N ARG A 102 4.43 12.39 4.81
CA ARG A 102 3.53 11.46 5.52
C ARG A 102 2.73 12.13 6.65
N ALA A 103 2.62 13.45 6.62
CA ALA A 103 1.77 14.19 7.53
C ALA A 103 0.30 13.95 7.13
N GLY A 104 -0.50 13.36 8.03
CA GLY A 104 -1.95 13.38 7.89
C GLY A 104 -2.44 14.84 7.80
N LYS A 105 -3.55 15.09 7.11
CA LYS A 105 -4.18 16.43 7.13
C LYS A 105 -4.30 16.88 8.59
N ALA A 106 -3.63 17.99 8.92
CA ALA A 106 -3.79 18.69 10.18
C ALA A 106 -5.23 19.19 10.38
#